data_AF-A0A7S1SHS0-F1
#
_entry.id   AF-A0A7S1SHS0-F1
#
_cell.length_a   1.000
_cell.length_b   1.000
_cell.length_c   1.000
_cell.angle_alpha   90.00
_cell.angle_beta   90.00
_cell.angle_gamma   90.00
#
_symmetry.space_group_name_H-M   'P 1'
#
loop_
_entity.id
_entity.type
_entity.pdbx_description
1 polymer ?
#
loop_
_entity_poly.entity_id
_entity_poly.type
_entity_poly.pdbx_seq_one_letter_code
_entity_poly.pdbx_strand_id
1 'polypeptide(L)'
;MSTMSVAIKTPMKTRACPCGCVSGRHGAVKANAAPPMSRPTAASQFSPVAWQPRSTRALSIRAAAATETAAKTPETAKATAPVPAKKAQPPASYEAKYLQSRMETIKGHFPTAYTADDFLLRLEMALCAFGFNGDNSIGIVNLCRDEATNPLRQKIESIYPLVFNINGLGGGLTCGVTGMKAGLSHSPVFP
;
A
#
# COMPACT_ATOMS: atom_id res chain seq x y z
N MET A 1 -15.72 -57.26 -12.55
CA MET A 1 -14.25 -57.36 -12.40
C MET A 1 -13.59 -56.51 -13.47
N SER A 2 -13.18 -55.29 -13.12
CA SER A 2 -12.12 -54.55 -13.81
C SER A 2 -11.74 -53.36 -12.92
N THR A 3 -10.58 -53.44 -12.30
CA THR A 3 -10.04 -52.49 -11.33
C THR A 3 -9.27 -51.39 -12.07
N MET A 4 -9.66 -50.13 -11.90
CA MET A 4 -8.79 -48.99 -12.25
C MET A 4 -8.22 -48.39 -10.97
N SER A 5 -6.92 -48.61 -10.79
CA SER A 5 -6.12 -48.08 -9.70
C SER A 5 -5.80 -46.60 -9.89
N VAL A 6 -6.02 -45.85 -8.82
CA VAL A 6 -5.58 -44.47 -8.58
C VAL A 6 -4.06 -44.47 -8.36
N ALA A 7 -3.34 -43.54 -8.99
CA ALA A 7 -1.95 -43.24 -8.67
C ALA A 7 -1.77 -41.75 -8.37
N ILE A 8 -1.64 -41.44 -7.08
CA ILE A 8 -1.21 -40.14 -6.55
C ILE A 8 0.31 -40.11 -6.62
N LYS A 9 0.90 -39.05 -7.18
CA LYS A 9 2.34 -38.79 -7.09
C LYS A 9 2.65 -37.30 -7.03
N THR A 10 3.06 -36.84 -5.85
CA THR A 10 3.89 -35.65 -5.59
C THR A 10 5.09 -36.16 -4.76
N PRO A 11 6.29 -35.53 -4.75
CA PRO A 11 6.51 -34.07 -4.63
C PRO A 11 7.67 -33.46 -5.43
N MET A 12 7.80 -32.14 -5.21
CA MET A 12 8.72 -31.13 -5.76
C MET A 12 10.21 -31.54 -5.84
N LYS A 13 10.87 -31.09 -6.92
CA LYS A 13 12.32 -30.93 -6.96
C LYS A 13 12.68 -29.61 -7.65
N THR A 14 13.43 -28.78 -6.94
CA THR A 14 14.03 -27.53 -7.40
C THR A 14 15.18 -27.82 -8.38
N ARG A 15 15.34 -27.00 -9.44
CA ARG A 15 16.59 -26.27 -9.82
C ARG A 15 16.67 -25.83 -11.29
N ALA A 16 17.35 -24.69 -11.46
CA ALA A 16 17.98 -24.10 -12.65
C ALA A 16 17.06 -23.38 -13.66
N CYS A 17 17.28 -22.06 -13.78
CA CYS A 17 16.70 -21.20 -14.80
C CYS A 17 17.31 -21.57 -16.17
N PRO A 18 16.49 -21.78 -17.22
CA PRO A 18 16.94 -22.14 -18.57
C PRO A 18 17.54 -20.95 -19.34
N CYS A 19 17.75 -19.80 -18.70
CA CYS A 19 18.16 -18.57 -19.37
C CYS A 19 19.62 -18.52 -19.83
N GLY A 20 20.38 -19.62 -19.74
CA GLY A 20 21.62 -19.83 -20.50
C GLY A 20 22.50 -18.59 -20.58
N CYS A 21 22.89 -18.02 -19.44
CA CYS A 21 23.79 -16.87 -19.42
C CYS A 21 25.16 -17.27 -19.97
N VAL A 22 25.30 -17.16 -21.28
CA VAL A 22 26.56 -17.10 -22.00
C VAL A 22 26.91 -15.63 -22.17
N SER A 23 28.06 -15.29 -21.62
CA SER A 23 28.81 -14.07 -21.83
C SER A 23 28.93 -13.66 -23.32
N GLY A 24 28.41 -12.47 -23.63
CA GLY A 24 29.01 -11.49 -24.56
C GLY A 24 28.94 -11.74 -26.08
N ARG A 25 28.35 -10.79 -26.84
CA ARG A 25 29.08 -9.87 -27.75
C ARG A 25 28.14 -8.99 -28.60
N HIS A 26 28.56 -7.73 -28.68
CA HIS A 26 28.36 -6.66 -29.67
C HIS A 26 27.36 -6.81 -30.83
N GLY A 27 26.45 -5.83 -30.90
CA GLY A 27 25.82 -5.35 -32.12
C GLY A 27 25.65 -3.83 -32.05
N ALA A 28 26.51 -3.09 -32.75
CA ALA A 28 26.49 -1.63 -32.82
C ALA A 28 25.35 -1.15 -33.73
N VAL A 29 24.40 -0.39 -33.17
CA VAL A 29 23.41 0.37 -33.95
C VAL A 29 23.89 1.82 -33.99
N LYS A 30 24.18 2.30 -35.21
CA LYS A 30 24.57 3.69 -35.48
C LYS A 30 23.41 4.64 -35.13
N ALA A 31 23.61 5.47 -34.11
CA ALA A 31 22.74 6.59 -33.81
C ALA A 31 23.10 7.77 -34.74
N ASN A 32 22.13 8.28 -35.48
CA ASN A 32 22.26 9.54 -36.22
C ASN A 32 22.29 10.70 -35.22
N ALA A 33 23.30 11.56 -35.37
CA ALA A 33 23.57 12.70 -34.51
C ALA A 33 22.52 13.81 -34.70
N ALA A 34 21.88 14.22 -33.60
CA ALA A 34 21.13 15.46 -33.51
C ALA A 34 22.06 16.63 -33.12
N PRO A 35 21.80 17.88 -33.56
CA PRO A 35 22.65 19.02 -33.29
C PRO A 35 22.63 19.44 -31.80
N PRO A 36 23.75 20.02 -31.28
CA PRO A 36 23.88 20.37 -29.87
C PRO A 36 23.04 21.61 -29.52
N MET A 37 22.03 21.44 -28.66
CA MET A 37 21.37 22.57 -28.00
C MET A 37 22.19 23.07 -26.83
N SER A 38 22.41 24.38 -26.81
CA SER A 38 23.10 25.17 -25.80
C SER A 38 22.51 24.99 -24.40
N ARG A 39 23.36 24.70 -23.41
CA ARG A 39 23.03 24.62 -21.99
C ARG A 39 22.74 26.01 -21.40
N PRO A 40 21.58 26.26 -20.77
CA PRO A 40 21.44 27.36 -19.84
C PRO A 40 22.06 26.97 -18.48
N THR A 41 23.06 27.74 -18.07
CA THR A 41 23.68 27.69 -16.74
C THR A 41 22.75 28.37 -15.75
N ALA A 42 22.01 27.61 -14.96
CA ALA A 42 21.32 28.13 -13.78
C ALA A 42 21.45 27.11 -12.65
N ALA A 43 22.45 27.35 -11.78
CA ALA A 43 22.60 26.65 -10.52
C ALA A 43 21.46 27.09 -9.58
N SER A 44 20.37 26.33 -9.56
CA SER A 44 19.34 26.44 -8.51
C SER A 44 19.83 25.64 -7.31
N GLN A 45 20.15 26.36 -6.25
CA GLN A 45 20.54 25.81 -4.95
C GLN A 45 19.30 25.15 -4.31
N PHE A 46 19.16 23.84 -4.46
CA PHE A 46 18.24 23.05 -3.64
C PHE A 46 18.98 22.58 -2.39
N SER A 47 18.65 23.19 -1.25
CA SER A 47 19.03 22.66 0.05
C SER A 47 18.28 21.35 0.31
N PRO A 48 18.95 20.26 0.72
CA PRO A 48 18.26 19.06 1.15
C PRO A 48 17.57 19.34 2.48
N VAL A 49 16.24 19.37 2.48
CA VAL A 49 15.46 19.26 3.73
C VAL A 49 15.67 17.84 4.24
N ALA A 50 16.47 17.72 5.29
CA ALA A 50 16.69 16.46 5.98
C ALA A 50 15.35 15.94 6.52
N TRP A 51 14.85 14.85 5.94
CA TRP A 51 13.74 14.09 6.48
C TRP A 51 14.21 13.41 7.77
N GLN A 52 13.74 13.92 8.92
CA GLN A 52 13.97 13.26 10.20
C GLN A 52 12.87 12.21 10.42
N PRO A 53 13.22 10.93 10.65
CA PRO A 53 12.24 9.95 11.09
C PRO A 53 11.67 10.41 12.42
N ARG A 54 10.35 10.60 12.48
CA ARG A 54 9.65 10.97 13.71
C ARG A 54 9.81 9.81 14.70
N SER A 55 10.75 9.99 15.62
CA SER A 55 11.03 9.15 16.79
C SER A 55 9.75 8.51 17.32
N THR A 56 9.72 7.18 17.35
CA THR A 56 8.75 6.39 18.09
C THR A 56 8.86 6.78 19.56
N ARG A 57 7.99 7.67 20.03
CA ARG A 57 7.76 7.84 21.47
C ARG A 57 7.18 6.52 21.98
N ALA A 58 8.07 5.69 22.50
CA ALA A 58 7.72 4.62 23.42
C ALA A 58 6.85 5.24 24.52
N LEU A 59 5.60 4.77 24.62
CA LEU A 59 4.71 5.13 25.72
C LEU A 59 5.26 4.45 26.98
N SER A 60 6.20 5.11 27.65
CA SER A 60 6.65 4.71 28.98
C SER A 60 5.54 5.01 29.98
N ILE A 61 4.73 3.99 30.29
CA ILE A 61 3.82 4.02 31.42
C ILE A 61 4.69 4.05 32.69
N ARG A 62 4.89 5.25 33.25
CA ARG A 62 5.40 5.40 34.61
C ARG A 62 4.26 5.17 35.58
N ALA A 63 4.26 3.99 36.20
CA ALA A 63 3.57 3.76 37.45
C ALA A 63 4.58 3.94 38.60
N ALA A 64 4.34 4.96 39.44
CA ALA A 64 4.95 5.15 40.75
C ALA A 64 4.15 6.26 41.45
N ALA A 65 3.81 6.23 42.73
CA ALA A 65 3.89 5.23 43.78
C ALA A 65 2.98 5.77 44.91
N ALA A 66 2.23 4.90 45.59
CA ALA A 66 1.59 5.22 46.87
C ALA A 66 2.03 4.16 47.90
N THR A 67 2.66 4.70 48.93
CA THR A 67 3.07 4.22 50.26
C THR A 67 2.61 2.85 50.81
N GLU A 68 3.64 2.17 51.36
CA GLU A 68 3.73 1.56 52.71
C GLU A 68 3.13 0.17 53.06
N THR A 69 4.09 -0.70 53.45
CA THR A 69 4.13 -1.59 54.63
C THR A 69 3.53 -3.00 54.64
N ALA A 70 4.41 -3.92 55.09
CA ALA A 70 4.22 -5.06 55.99
C ALA A 70 3.61 -6.39 55.47
N ALA A 71 4.54 -7.34 55.25
CA ALA A 71 4.53 -8.79 55.48
C ALA A 71 3.24 -9.51 55.97
N LYS A 72 2.83 -10.55 55.21
CA LYS A 72 2.66 -11.96 55.65
C LYS A 72 2.18 -12.85 54.48
N THR A 73 2.78 -14.02 54.32
CA THR A 73 2.27 -15.20 53.57
C THR A 73 1.86 -16.24 54.64
N PRO A 74 1.12 -17.34 54.35
CA PRO A 74 0.55 -17.80 53.07
C PRO A 74 -0.92 -18.31 53.16
N GLU A 75 -1.36 -18.98 52.08
CA GLU A 75 -2.51 -19.90 51.92
C GLU A 75 -3.83 -19.44 51.27
N THR A 76 -4.03 -20.02 50.07
CA THR A 76 -5.24 -20.74 49.62
C THR A 76 -6.56 -19.98 49.50
N ALA A 77 -6.86 -19.47 48.30
CA ALA A 77 -8.22 -19.46 47.77
C ALA A 77 -8.26 -19.28 46.25
N LYS A 78 -8.89 -20.26 45.60
CA LYS A 78 -9.29 -20.30 44.20
C LYS A 78 -10.32 -19.19 43.95
N ALA A 79 -9.91 -18.11 43.27
CA ALA A 79 -10.84 -17.07 42.81
C ALA A 79 -10.68 -16.88 41.30
N THR A 80 -11.57 -17.52 40.55
CA THR A 80 -11.80 -17.22 39.14
C THR A 80 -12.30 -15.78 39.07
N ALA A 81 -11.40 -14.84 38.77
CA ALA A 81 -11.80 -13.46 38.55
C ALA A 81 -12.79 -13.41 37.38
N PRO A 82 -13.97 -12.77 37.53
CA PRO A 82 -14.86 -12.58 36.40
C PRO A 82 -14.13 -11.70 35.38
N VAL A 83 -14.04 -12.21 34.15
CA VAL A 83 -13.65 -11.42 32.97
C VAL A 83 -14.44 -10.11 33.03
N PRO A 84 -13.80 -8.94 33.00
CA PRO A 84 -14.52 -7.67 33.01
C PRO A 84 -15.45 -7.69 31.79
N ALA A 85 -16.76 -7.65 32.07
CA ALA A 85 -17.79 -7.57 31.06
C ALA A 85 -17.42 -6.47 30.08
N LYS A 86 -17.25 -6.82 28.80
CA LYS A 86 -17.16 -5.83 27.72
C LYS A 86 -18.36 -4.91 27.90
N LYS A 87 -18.12 -3.66 28.32
CA LYS A 87 -19.16 -2.63 28.34
C LYS A 87 -19.81 -2.68 26.96
N ALA A 88 -21.10 -3.02 26.93
CA ALA A 88 -21.88 -3.01 25.71
C ALA A 88 -21.65 -1.65 25.07
N GLN A 89 -21.06 -1.65 23.87
CA GLN A 89 -20.91 -0.42 23.11
C GLN A 89 -22.31 0.18 22.96
N PRO A 90 -22.47 1.50 23.16
CA PRO A 90 -23.77 2.14 23.00
C PRO A 90 -24.36 1.76 21.64
N PRO A 91 -25.69 1.63 21.53
CA PRO A 91 -26.33 1.26 20.27
C PRO A 91 -25.80 2.17 19.17
N ALA A 92 -25.42 1.55 18.05
CA ALA A 92 -24.90 2.22 16.87
C ALA A 92 -25.67 3.53 16.68
N SER A 93 -24.95 4.66 16.74
CA SER A 93 -25.53 5.99 16.59
C SER A 93 -26.41 6.02 15.34
N TYR A 94 -27.38 6.93 15.29
CA TYR A 94 -28.23 7.11 14.10
C TYR A 94 -27.39 7.18 12.81
N GLU A 95 -26.24 7.86 12.87
CA GLU A 95 -25.27 7.92 11.78
C GLU A 95 -24.72 6.54 11.39
N ALA A 96 -24.33 5.71 12.35
CA ALA A 96 -23.82 4.37 12.07
C ALA A 96 -24.88 3.50 11.38
N LYS A 97 -26.15 3.57 11.81
CA LYS A 97 -27.25 2.87 11.14
C LYS A 97 -27.48 3.37 9.71
N TYR A 98 -27.42 4.70 9.50
CA TYR A 98 -27.55 5.30 8.18
C TYR A 98 -26.42 4.88 7.23
N LEU A 99 -25.17 4.90 7.69
CA LEU A 99 -24.02 4.47 6.91
C LEU A 99 -24.11 2.98 6.55
N GLN A 100 -24.56 2.15 7.49
CA GLN A 100 -24.74 0.71 7.26
C GLN A 100 -25.78 0.46 6.16
N SER A 101 -26.94 1.14 6.21
CA SER A 101 -27.96 1.05 5.17
C SER A 101 -27.46 1.50 3.80
N ARG A 102 -26.68 2.59 3.72
CA ARG A 102 -26.08 3.06 2.46
C ARG A 102 -25.09 2.05 1.89
N MET A 103 -24.28 1.43 2.75
CA MET A 103 -23.35 0.37 2.33
C MET A 103 -24.10 -0.86 1.81
N GLU A 104 -25.22 -1.23 2.41
CA GLU A 104 -26.07 -2.32 1.93
C GLU A 104 -26.65 -2.01 0.54
N THR A 105 -27.16 -0.79 0.31
CA THR A 105 -27.61 -0.36 -1.02
C THR A 105 -26.50 -0.44 -2.06
N ILE A 106 -25.29 0.06 -1.73
CA ILE A 106 -24.15 0.02 -2.63
C ILE A 106 -23.77 -1.41 -2.95
N LYS A 107 -23.70 -2.29 -1.96
CA LYS A 107 -23.39 -3.72 -2.15
C LYS A 107 -24.46 -4.46 -2.95
N GLY A 108 -25.72 -4.03 -2.88
CA GLY A 108 -26.80 -4.54 -3.73
C GLY A 108 -26.56 -4.28 -5.22
N HIS A 109 -25.98 -3.13 -5.58
CA HIS A 109 -25.64 -2.79 -6.97
C HIS A 109 -24.24 -3.24 -7.39
N PHE A 110 -23.27 -3.17 -6.47
CA PHE A 110 -21.86 -3.44 -6.69
C PHE A 110 -21.35 -4.40 -5.61
N PRO A 111 -21.50 -5.73 -5.79
CA PRO A 111 -21.18 -6.71 -4.75
C PRO A 111 -19.69 -6.74 -4.39
N THR A 112 -18.82 -6.32 -5.30
CA THR A 112 -17.36 -6.24 -5.10
C THR A 112 -16.91 -4.87 -4.58
N ALA A 113 -17.83 -3.98 -4.20
CA ALA A 113 -17.48 -2.65 -3.70
C ALA A 113 -16.78 -2.73 -2.34
N TYR A 114 -15.64 -2.05 -2.25
CA TYR A 114 -14.88 -1.86 -1.02
C TYR A 114 -14.89 -0.40 -0.61
N THR A 115 -14.67 -0.14 0.69
CA THR A 115 -14.34 1.21 1.14
C THR A 115 -12.95 1.58 0.62
N ALA A 116 -12.70 2.88 0.43
CA ALA A 116 -11.41 3.34 -0.11
C ALA A 116 -10.21 2.82 0.72
N ASP A 117 -10.33 2.77 2.04
CA ASP A 117 -9.27 2.29 2.94
C ASP A 117 -9.03 0.78 2.81
N ASP A 118 -10.10 -0.03 2.75
CA ASP A 118 -9.98 -1.50 2.60
C ASP A 118 -9.41 -1.85 1.22
N PHE A 119 -9.83 -1.12 0.18
CA PHE A 119 -9.27 -1.28 -1.16
C PHE A 119 -7.76 -1.00 -1.18
N LEU A 120 -7.34 0.14 -0.63
CA LEU A 120 -5.93 0.54 -0.64
C LEU A 120 -5.04 -0.36 0.22
N LEU A 121 -5.52 -0.80 1.40
CA LEU A 121 -4.81 -1.76 2.23
C LEU A 121 -4.57 -3.08 1.47
N ARG A 122 -5.60 -3.61 0.81
CA ARG A 122 -5.48 -4.85 0.02
C ARG A 122 -4.55 -4.66 -1.18
N LEU A 123 -4.64 -3.50 -1.84
CA LEU A 123 -3.78 -3.15 -2.97
C LEU A 123 -2.30 -3.12 -2.54
N GLU A 124 -1.99 -2.43 -1.45
CA GLU A 124 -0.64 -2.37 -0.89
C GLU A 124 -0.11 -3.76 -0.53
N MET A 125 -0.89 -4.56 0.22
CA MET A 125 -0.50 -5.92 0.58
C MET A 125 -0.21 -6.79 -0.65
N ALA A 126 -1.04 -6.68 -1.69
CA ALA A 126 -0.87 -7.45 -2.93
C ALA A 126 0.38 -7.00 -3.71
N LEU A 127 0.65 -5.69 -3.79
CA LEU A 127 1.77 -5.13 -4.53
C LEU A 127 3.12 -5.32 -3.81
N CYS A 128 3.13 -5.21 -2.48
CA CYS A 128 4.30 -5.52 -1.65
C CYS A 128 4.80 -6.95 -1.87
N ALA A 129 3.91 -7.92 -2.14
CA ALA A 129 4.30 -9.30 -2.43
C ALA A 129 5.16 -9.43 -3.71
N PHE A 130 5.10 -8.45 -4.62
CA PHE A 130 5.92 -8.36 -5.83
C PHE A 130 7.09 -7.38 -5.71
N GLY A 131 7.31 -6.81 -4.52
CA GLY A 131 8.37 -5.85 -4.26
C GLY A 131 8.03 -4.40 -4.64
N PHE A 132 6.78 -4.07 -4.94
CA PHE A 132 6.34 -2.67 -5.12
C PHE A 132 6.03 -2.04 -3.77
N ASN A 133 6.63 -0.88 -3.50
CA ASN A 133 6.46 -0.06 -2.30
C ASN A 133 6.32 1.41 -2.70
N GLY A 134 5.93 2.28 -1.75
CA GLY A 134 5.82 3.73 -1.98
C GLY A 134 7.11 4.41 -2.46
N ASP A 135 8.28 3.88 -2.10
CA ASP A 135 9.58 4.49 -2.40
C ASP A 135 10.11 4.12 -3.80
N ASN A 136 9.78 2.92 -4.29
CA ASN A 136 10.34 2.37 -5.54
C ASN A 136 9.34 2.34 -6.70
N SER A 137 8.12 2.84 -6.47
CA SER A 137 7.02 2.78 -7.43
C SER A 137 6.43 4.16 -7.68
N ILE A 138 6.03 4.42 -8.92
CA ILE A 138 5.22 5.57 -9.27
C ILE A 138 3.79 5.12 -9.56
N GLY A 139 2.82 5.71 -8.86
CA GLY A 139 1.41 5.51 -9.14
C GLY A 139 0.95 6.41 -10.27
N ILE A 140 0.24 5.88 -11.27
CA ILE A 140 -0.48 6.71 -12.24
C ILE A 140 -1.97 6.62 -11.94
N VAL A 141 -2.60 7.75 -11.66
CA VAL A 141 -4.00 7.83 -11.25
C VAL A 141 -4.82 8.52 -12.33
N ASN A 142 -5.91 7.86 -12.75
CA ASN A 142 -6.90 8.39 -13.67
C ASN A 142 -8.30 8.33 -13.03
N LEU A 143 -8.79 9.48 -12.58
CA LEU A 143 -10.10 9.68 -11.98
C LEU A 143 -10.84 10.79 -12.73
N CYS A 144 -12.11 10.99 -12.40
CA CYS A 144 -12.85 12.16 -12.87
C CYS A 144 -12.17 13.45 -12.34
N ARG A 145 -12.28 14.54 -13.09
CA ARG A 145 -11.80 15.87 -12.66
C ARG A 145 -12.62 16.49 -11.51
N ASP A 146 -13.73 15.84 -11.15
CA ASP A 146 -14.61 16.21 -10.04
C ASP A 146 -13.91 16.11 -8.68
N GLU A 147 -14.12 17.11 -7.82
CA GLU A 147 -13.63 17.16 -6.44
C GLU A 147 -14.11 16.00 -5.57
N ALA A 148 -15.23 15.36 -5.92
CA ALA A 148 -15.71 14.16 -5.25
C ALA A 148 -14.69 13.01 -5.27
N THR A 149 -13.75 13.03 -6.21
CA THR A 149 -12.66 12.04 -6.32
C THR A 149 -11.41 12.38 -5.51
N ASN A 150 -11.30 13.62 -4.99
CA ASN A 150 -10.14 14.07 -4.23
C ASN A 150 -9.85 13.20 -2.99
N PRO A 151 -10.84 12.73 -2.20
CA PRO A 151 -10.55 11.89 -1.04
C PRO A 151 -9.85 10.58 -1.39
N LEU A 152 -10.20 9.98 -2.54
CA LEU A 152 -9.52 8.77 -3.01
C LEU A 152 -8.09 9.09 -3.46
N ARG A 153 -7.91 10.18 -4.22
CA ARG A 153 -6.59 10.62 -4.67
C ARG A 153 -5.64 10.87 -3.50
N GLN A 154 -6.09 11.60 -2.48
CA GLN A 154 -5.29 11.93 -1.29
C GLN A 154 -4.87 10.67 -0.53
N LYS A 155 -5.73 9.66 -0.44
CA LYS A 155 -5.38 8.38 0.19
C LYS A 155 -4.35 7.60 -0.63
N ILE A 156 -4.44 7.62 -1.97
CA ILE A 156 -3.40 7.01 -2.83
C ILE A 156 -2.07 7.74 -2.64
N GLU A 157 -2.08 9.08 -2.66
CA GLU A 157 -0.88 9.93 -2.42
C GLU A 157 -0.26 9.69 -1.04
N SER A 158 -1.04 9.27 -0.04
CA SER A 158 -0.53 8.96 1.30
C SER A 158 0.29 7.66 1.38
N ILE A 159 0.02 6.70 0.47
CA ILE A 159 0.72 5.40 0.42
C ILE A 159 1.82 5.45 -0.64
N TYR A 160 1.51 6.02 -1.80
CA TYR A 160 2.44 6.23 -2.91
C TYR A 160 2.69 7.73 -3.07
N PRO A 161 3.78 8.28 -2.52
CA PRO A 161 4.05 9.72 -2.58
C PRO A 161 4.36 10.21 -4.00
N LEU A 162 4.91 9.34 -4.85
CA LEU A 162 5.12 9.61 -6.27
C LEU A 162 3.88 9.19 -7.05
N VAL A 163 2.94 10.12 -7.21
CA VAL A 163 1.73 9.91 -8.03
C VAL A 163 1.67 10.91 -9.17
N PHE A 164 1.50 10.39 -10.39
CA PHE A 164 1.24 11.18 -11.59
C PHE A 164 -0.25 11.14 -11.93
N ASN A 165 -0.88 12.32 -11.94
CA ASN A 165 -2.31 12.47 -12.17
C ASN A 165 -2.60 12.73 -13.66
N ILE A 166 -3.42 11.87 -14.27
CA ILE A 166 -3.88 11.99 -15.66
C ILE A 166 -5.42 12.09 -15.76
N ASN A 167 -6.07 12.64 -14.72
CA ASN A 167 -7.51 12.79 -14.64
C ASN A 167 -8.09 13.50 -15.88
N GLY A 168 -9.21 12.97 -16.36
CA GLY A 168 -10.01 13.60 -17.42
C GLY A 168 -11.48 13.72 -17.05
N LEU A 169 -12.25 14.35 -17.94
CA LEU A 169 -13.70 14.47 -17.77
C LEU A 169 -14.33 13.07 -17.77
N GLY A 170 -15.08 12.73 -16.73
CA GLY A 170 -15.65 11.38 -16.55
C GLY A 170 -14.61 10.26 -16.40
N GLY A 171 -13.34 10.58 -16.13
CA GLY A 171 -12.24 9.61 -16.10
C GLY A 171 -11.73 9.21 -17.49
N GLY A 172 -12.04 9.98 -18.54
CA GLY A 172 -11.50 9.74 -19.88
C GLY A 172 -9.99 10.02 -19.99
N LEU A 173 -9.25 9.17 -20.69
CA LEU A 173 -7.80 9.30 -20.87
C LEU A 173 -7.44 10.21 -22.05
N THR A 174 -7.59 11.53 -21.87
CA THR A 174 -7.29 12.53 -22.92
C THR A 174 -5.82 12.92 -23.02
N CYS A 175 -5.00 12.56 -22.03
CA CYS A 175 -3.55 12.83 -22.02
C CYS A 175 -2.78 12.09 -23.14
N GLY A 176 -3.40 11.07 -23.73
CA GLY A 176 -2.83 10.25 -24.80
C GLY A 176 -1.57 9.50 -24.38
N VAL A 177 -0.89 8.93 -25.38
CA VAL A 177 0.36 8.17 -25.18
C VAL A 177 1.50 9.06 -24.65
N THR A 178 1.48 10.35 -25.01
CA THR A 178 2.51 11.31 -24.58
C THR A 178 2.39 11.58 -23.09
N GLY A 179 1.18 11.81 -22.57
CA GLY A 179 0.96 12.01 -21.14
C GLY A 179 1.34 10.78 -20.32
N MET A 180 1.03 9.58 -20.81
CA MET A 180 1.43 8.33 -20.14
C MET A 180 2.96 8.17 -20.12
N LYS A 181 3.65 8.44 -21.24
CA LYS A 181 5.12 8.40 -21.29
C LYS A 181 5.76 9.44 -20.37
N ALA A 182 5.17 10.64 -20.27
CA ALA A 182 5.64 11.66 -19.35
C ALA A 182 5.55 11.14 -17.90
N GLY A 183 4.42 10.57 -17.50
CA GLY A 183 4.27 9.97 -16.17
C GLY A 183 5.30 8.87 -15.89
N LEU A 184 5.48 7.93 -16.81
CA LEU A 184 6.43 6.82 -16.66
C LEU A 184 7.89 7.26 -16.66
N SER A 185 8.22 8.40 -17.28
CA SER A 185 9.59 8.92 -17.25
C SER A 185 10.05 9.38 -15.86
N HIS A 186 9.12 9.52 -14.91
CA HIS A 186 9.40 9.84 -13.51
C HIS A 186 9.46 8.60 -12.60
N SER A 187 9.35 7.38 -13.16
CA SER A 187 9.49 6.16 -12.36
C SER A 187 10.88 6.08 -11.73
N PRO A 188 10.98 5.72 -10.44
CA PRO A 188 12.26 5.42 -9.81
C PRO A 188 13.03 4.35 -10.61
N VAL A 189 14.32 4.57 -10.81
CA VAL A 189 15.20 3.69 -11.63
C VAL A 189 16.17 2.86 -10.77
N PHE A 190 16.16 3.07 -9.46
CA PHE A 190 17.05 2.41 -8.50
C PHE A 190 16.23 1.84 -7.33
N PRO A 191 16.61 0.66 -6.80
CA PRO A 191 16.01 0.11 -5.58
C PRO A 191 16.43 0.88 -4.33
#